data_AF-A0A367ISU1-F1
#
_entry.id   AF-A0A367ISU1-F1
#
_cell.length_a   1.000
_cell.length_b   1.000
_cell.length_c   1.000
_cell.angle_alpha   90.00
_cell.angle_beta   90.00
_cell.angle_gamma   90.00
#
_symmetry.space_group_name_H-M   'P 1'
#
loop_
_entity.id
_entity.type
_entity.pdbx_description
1 polymer ?
#
loop_
_entity_poly.entity_id
_entity_poly.type
_entity_poly.pdbx_seq_one_letter_code
_entity_poly.pdbx_strand_id
1 'polypeptide(L)'
;IEIKEKWLEEDNRELAEAYYKYSLALEFSSDKSDEAVPELRKAIDVLKKRLSKLESIEDTTEKVKDEIKDIQELISDMNLKAEELTTKQATEKEAAAMLKQILGFGAGGNASNKPIEAASVNDLSNLVKRKAKESAKDAIEKKPKLE
;
A
#
# COMPACT_ATOMS: atom_id res chain seq x y z
N ILE A 1 1.19 -25.40 -7.52
CA ILE A 1 0.03 -25.84 -6.70
C ILE A 1 -0.78 -26.89 -7.44
N GLU A 2 -1.14 -26.65 -8.70
CA GLU A 2 -1.94 -27.56 -9.55
C GLU A 2 -1.54 -29.05 -9.51
N ILE A 3 -0.23 -29.35 -9.56
CA ILE A 3 0.24 -30.74 -9.44
C ILE A 3 -0.16 -31.34 -8.09
N LYS A 4 0.00 -30.60 -6.99
CA LYS A 4 -0.36 -31.07 -5.65
C LYS A 4 -1.87 -31.21 -5.48
N GLU A 5 -2.67 -30.28 -6.00
CA GLU A 5 -4.14 -30.40 -5.99
C GLU A 5 -4.61 -31.65 -6.74
N LYS A 6 -3.91 -32.07 -7.79
CA LYS A 6 -4.28 -33.25 -8.58
C LYS A 6 -3.97 -34.59 -7.89
N TRP A 7 -2.93 -34.62 -7.06
CA TRP A 7 -2.35 -35.89 -6.57
C TRP A 7 -2.43 -36.07 -5.06
N LEU A 8 -2.74 -35.02 -4.30
CA LEU A 8 -2.86 -35.07 -2.84
C LEU A 8 -4.32 -34.97 -2.42
N GLU A 9 -4.63 -35.61 -1.30
CA GLU A 9 -5.92 -35.45 -0.63
C GLU A 9 -6.18 -33.99 -0.22
N GLU A 10 -7.45 -33.59 -0.15
CA GLU A 10 -7.83 -32.22 0.17
C GLU A 10 -7.48 -31.78 1.61
N ASP A 11 -7.14 -32.73 2.49
CA ASP A 11 -6.67 -32.51 3.86
C ASP A 11 -5.15 -32.68 4.00
N ASN A 12 -4.42 -32.83 2.89
CA ASN A 12 -3.00 -33.14 2.95
C ASN A 12 -2.17 -31.92 3.40
N ARG A 13 -1.30 -32.13 4.40
CA ARG A 13 -0.43 -31.07 4.95
C ARG A 13 0.50 -30.45 3.91
N GLU A 14 1.01 -31.23 2.96
CA GLU A 14 1.87 -30.72 1.90
C GLU A 14 1.11 -29.81 0.91
N LEU A 15 -0.21 -30.01 0.78
CA LEU A 15 -1.07 -29.14 -0.02
C LEU A 15 -1.26 -27.79 0.69
N ALA A 16 -1.53 -27.80 2.01
CA ALA A 16 -1.58 -26.58 2.83
C ALA A 16 -0.25 -25.80 2.76
N GLU A 17 0.89 -26.49 2.90
CA GLU A 17 2.20 -25.87 2.81
C GLU A 17 2.45 -25.23 1.43
N ALA A 18 1.96 -25.84 0.35
CA ALA A 18 2.11 -25.29 -0.99
C ALA A 18 1.31 -24.00 -1.18
N TYR A 19 0.06 -23.96 -0.69
CA TYR A 19 -0.75 -22.73 -0.68
C TYR A 19 -0.10 -21.65 0.17
N TYR A 20 0.43 -22.00 1.35
CA TYR A 20 1.09 -21.04 2.23
C TYR A 20 2.34 -20.43 1.56
N LYS A 21 3.24 -21.25 1.01
CA LYS A 21 4.43 -20.77 0.31
C LYS A 21 4.08 -19.91 -0.91
N TYR A 22 3.01 -20.26 -1.63
CA TYR A 22 2.54 -19.45 -2.73
C TYR A 22 1.98 -18.10 -2.26
N SER A 23 1.21 -18.07 -1.17
CA SER A 23 0.76 -16.79 -0.57
C SER A 23 1.92 -15.89 -0.17
N LEU A 24 3.01 -16.46 0.36
CA LEU A 24 4.22 -15.69 0.69
C LEU A 24 4.88 -15.13 -0.57
N ALA A 25 4.96 -15.90 -1.66
CA ALA A 25 5.49 -15.40 -2.92
C ALA A 25 4.61 -14.29 -3.51
N LEU A 26 3.29 -14.40 -3.38
CA LEU A 26 2.33 -13.39 -3.82
C LEU A 26 2.43 -12.11 -2.98
N GLU A 27 2.64 -12.20 -1.67
CA GLU A 27 2.80 -11.03 -0.78
C GLU A 27 3.84 -10.04 -1.30
N PHE A 28 4.95 -10.54 -1.87
CA PHE A 28 6.03 -9.71 -2.40
C PHE A 28 5.95 -9.49 -3.92
N SER A 29 4.87 -9.91 -4.57
CA SER A 29 4.62 -9.65 -5.97
C SER A 29 4.11 -8.23 -6.17
N SER A 30 4.69 -7.49 -7.11
CA SER A 30 4.27 -6.12 -7.45
C SER A 30 2.85 -6.04 -8.00
N ASP A 31 2.41 -7.09 -8.70
CA ASP A 31 1.18 -7.05 -9.50
C ASP A 31 0.09 -7.97 -8.95
N LYS A 32 0.46 -8.91 -8.07
CA LYS A 32 -0.42 -10.00 -7.59
C LYS A 32 -0.48 -10.11 -6.07
N SER A 33 -0.04 -9.08 -5.34
CA SER A 33 -0.14 -9.05 -3.87
C SER A 33 -1.57 -9.25 -3.37
N ASP A 34 -2.57 -8.79 -4.13
CA ASP A 34 -4.00 -9.00 -3.87
C ASP A 34 -4.41 -10.49 -3.82
N GLU A 35 -3.67 -11.39 -4.46
CA GLU A 35 -3.95 -12.83 -4.45
C GLU A 35 -3.38 -13.54 -3.19
N ALA A 36 -2.49 -12.88 -2.42
CA ALA A 36 -1.83 -13.49 -1.27
C ALA A 36 -2.80 -13.95 -0.18
N VAL A 37 -3.75 -13.09 0.21
CA VAL A 37 -4.74 -13.43 1.24
C VAL A 37 -5.68 -14.57 0.80
N PRO A 38 -6.25 -14.56 -0.42
CA PRO A 38 -6.99 -15.71 -0.95
C PRO A 38 -6.24 -17.05 -0.88
N GLU A 39 -4.97 -17.08 -1.29
CA GLU A 39 -4.17 -18.30 -1.27
C GLU A 39 -3.81 -18.74 0.15
N LEU A 40 -3.54 -17.78 1.05
CA LEU A 40 -3.34 -18.07 2.48
C LEU A 40 -4.58 -18.72 3.10
N ARG A 41 -5.78 -18.24 2.74
CA ARG A 41 -7.05 -18.83 3.21
C ARG A 41 -7.26 -20.25 2.71
N LYS A 42 -6.85 -20.58 1.47
CA LYS A 42 -6.88 -21.97 0.99
C LYS A 42 -6.02 -22.89 1.83
N ALA A 43 -4.84 -22.43 2.26
CA ALA A 43 -3.98 -23.21 3.16
C ALA A 43 -4.67 -23.48 4.51
N ILE A 44 -5.32 -22.46 5.08
CA ILE A 44 -6.11 -22.59 6.32
C ILE A 44 -7.26 -23.60 6.13
N ASP A 45 -7.95 -23.58 4.99
CA ASP A 45 -9.06 -24.49 4.72
C ASP A 45 -8.60 -25.96 4.63
N VAL A 46 -7.45 -26.22 4.01
CA VAL A 46 -6.84 -27.56 3.98
C VAL A 46 -6.52 -28.04 5.41
N LEU A 47 -5.94 -27.17 6.24
CA LEU A 47 -5.62 -27.49 7.64
C LEU A 47 -6.89 -27.73 8.47
N LYS A 48 -7.97 -26.98 8.24
CA LYS A 48 -9.26 -27.22 8.89
C LYS A 48 -9.84 -28.58 8.52
N LYS A 49 -9.78 -28.97 7.24
CA LYS A 49 -10.19 -30.31 6.79
C LYS A 49 -9.39 -31.40 7.50
N ARG A 50 -8.07 -31.20 7.63
CA ARG A 50 -7.20 -32.12 8.37
C ARG A 50 -7.58 -32.23 9.83
N LEU A 51 -7.79 -31.09 10.48
CA LEU A 51 -8.21 -31.01 11.89
C LEU A 51 -9.51 -31.79 12.11
N SER A 52 -10.54 -31.54 11.30
CA SER A 52 -11.82 -32.25 11.40
C SER A 52 -11.68 -33.76 11.21
N LYS A 53 -10.80 -34.22 10.31
CA LYS A 53 -10.53 -35.64 10.12
C LYS A 53 -9.83 -36.26 11.33
N LEU A 54 -8.86 -35.57 11.92
CA LEU A 54 -8.16 -36.05 13.11
C LEU A 54 -9.07 -36.08 14.35
N GLU A 55 -9.92 -35.08 14.52
CA GLU A 55 -10.89 -35.00 15.62
C GLU A 55 -11.98 -36.09 15.53
N SER A 56 -12.23 -36.65 14.33
CA SER A 56 -13.19 -37.74 14.14
C SER A 56 -12.67 -39.13 14.54
N ILE A 57 -11.40 -39.25 14.96
CA ILE A 57 -10.78 -40.54 15.33
C ILE A 57 -11.11 -40.86 16.80
N GLU A 58 -11.95 -41.88 17.02
CA GLU A 58 -12.43 -42.31 18.35
C GLU A 58 -11.30 -42.72 19.32
N ASP A 59 -10.29 -43.46 18.84
CA ASP A 59 -9.11 -43.86 19.63
C ASP A 59 -7.90 -42.97 19.30
N THR A 60 -7.90 -41.78 19.91
CA THR A 60 -6.88 -40.75 19.65
C THR A 60 -5.59 -41.07 20.43
N THR A 61 -4.53 -41.43 19.71
CA THR A 61 -3.18 -41.57 20.30
C THR A 61 -2.62 -40.19 20.72
N GLU A 62 -1.66 -40.15 21.66
CA GLU A 62 -0.97 -38.90 22.05
C GLU A 62 -0.39 -38.15 20.84
N LYS A 63 0.17 -38.89 19.85
CA LYS A 63 0.67 -38.29 18.61
C LYS A 63 -0.41 -37.54 17.81
N VAL A 64 -1.64 -38.05 17.82
CA VAL A 64 -2.76 -37.39 17.13
C VAL A 64 -3.21 -36.16 17.91
N LYS A 65 -3.19 -36.20 19.25
CA LYS A 65 -3.49 -35.02 20.07
C LYS A 65 -2.45 -33.92 19.88
N ASP A 66 -1.17 -34.29 19.81
CA ASP A 66 -0.09 -33.36 19.49
C ASP A 66 -0.27 -32.76 18.09
N GLU A 67 -0.58 -33.58 17.07
CA GLU A 67 -0.86 -33.08 15.71
C GLU A 67 -2.08 -32.14 15.66
N ILE A 68 -3.16 -32.44 16.39
CA ILE A 68 -4.34 -31.58 16.52
C ILE A 68 -3.93 -30.22 17.09
N LYS A 69 -3.17 -30.22 18.19
CA LYS A 69 -2.70 -29.00 18.84
C LYS A 69 -1.80 -28.17 17.91
N ASP A 70 -0.83 -28.80 17.27
CA ASP A 70 0.07 -28.15 16.31
C ASP A 70 -0.72 -27.49 15.16
N ILE A 71 -1.73 -28.18 14.63
CA ILE A 71 -2.58 -27.66 13.55
C ILE A 71 -3.44 -26.49 14.05
N GLN A 72 -3.98 -26.56 15.27
CA GLN A 72 -4.75 -25.47 15.86
C GLN A 72 -3.91 -24.20 16.06
N GLU A 73 -2.70 -24.35 16.60
CA GLU A 73 -1.74 -23.25 16.75
C GLU A 73 -1.38 -22.65 15.38
N LEU A 74 -1.06 -23.51 14.40
CA LEU A 74 -0.74 -23.06 13.05
C LEU A 74 -1.90 -22.32 12.36
N ILE A 75 -3.14 -22.81 12.51
CA ILE A 75 -4.34 -22.12 11.99
C ILE A 75 -4.48 -20.74 12.64
N SER A 76 -4.26 -20.63 13.96
CA SER A 76 -4.31 -19.36 14.66
C SER A 76 -3.29 -18.36 14.08
N ASP A 77 -2.04 -18.78 13.94
CA ASP A 77 -0.96 -17.95 13.39
C ASP A 77 -1.25 -17.50 11.94
N MET A 78 -1.76 -18.41 11.11
CA MET A 78 -2.11 -18.08 9.73
C MET A 78 -3.30 -17.13 9.63
N ASN A 79 -4.27 -17.19 10.54
CA ASN A 79 -5.35 -16.20 10.61
C ASN A 79 -4.83 -14.82 10.99
N LEU A 80 -3.94 -14.73 11.99
CA LEU A 80 -3.30 -13.47 12.37
C LEU A 80 -2.53 -12.86 11.19
N LYS A 81 -1.78 -13.68 10.46
CA LYS A 81 -1.08 -13.23 9.24
C LYS A 81 -2.06 -12.77 8.16
N ALA A 82 -3.20 -13.43 7.99
CA ALA A 82 -4.22 -13.01 7.03
C ALA A 82 -4.83 -11.65 7.38
N GLU A 83 -5.08 -11.38 8.66
CA GLU A 83 -5.56 -10.08 9.15
C GLU A 83 -4.51 -8.97 8.96
N GLU A 84 -3.25 -9.26 9.29
CA GLU A 84 -2.12 -8.35 9.06
C GLU A 84 -2.01 -7.99 7.58
N LEU A 85 -2.01 -8.99 6.69
CA LEU A 85 -1.94 -8.78 5.24
C LEU A 85 -3.12 -7.99 4.70
N THR A 86 -4.33 -8.28 5.16
CA THR A 86 -5.53 -7.56 4.74
C THR A 86 -5.42 -6.07 5.12
N THR A 87 -4.95 -5.80 6.33
CA THR A 87 -4.74 -4.43 6.83
C THR A 87 -3.66 -3.72 6.03
N LYS A 88 -2.52 -4.37 5.79
CA LYS A 88 -1.40 -3.85 4.98
C LYS A 88 -1.84 -3.53 3.55
N GLN A 89 -2.58 -4.43 2.89
CA GLN A 89 -3.07 -4.19 1.54
C GLN A 89 -4.06 -3.01 1.48
N ALA A 90 -4.92 -2.86 2.49
CA ALA A 90 -5.84 -1.73 2.56
C ALA A 90 -5.09 -0.40 2.70
N THR A 91 -4.09 -0.33 3.59
CA THR A 91 -3.30 0.90 3.79
C THR A 91 -2.43 1.24 2.58
N GLU A 92 -1.82 0.24 1.93
CA GLU A 92 -1.06 0.45 0.70
C GLU A 92 -1.93 0.96 -0.45
N LYS A 93 -3.15 0.40 -0.61
CA LYS A 93 -4.12 0.87 -1.61
C LYS A 93 -4.59 2.29 -1.35
N GLU A 94 -4.86 2.64 -0.09
CA GLU A 94 -5.23 3.99 0.31
C GLU A 94 -4.10 4.98 0.00
N ALA A 95 -2.87 4.65 0.40
CA ALA A 95 -1.68 5.47 0.13
C ALA A 95 -1.45 5.65 -1.39
N ALA A 96 -1.59 4.58 -2.17
CA ALA A 96 -1.48 4.63 -3.62
C ALA A 96 -2.56 5.53 -4.25
N ALA A 97 -3.80 5.48 -3.74
CA ALA A 97 -4.88 6.33 -4.19
C ALA A 97 -4.62 7.82 -3.88
N MET A 98 -4.18 8.12 -2.65
CA MET A 98 -3.79 9.48 -2.26
C MET A 98 -2.63 10.02 -3.11
N LEU A 99 -1.60 9.19 -3.34
CA LEU A 99 -0.46 9.55 -4.18
C LEU A 99 -0.89 9.84 -5.62
N LYS A 100 -1.78 9.01 -6.19
CA LYS A 100 -2.33 9.20 -7.54
C LYS A 100 -3.11 10.51 -7.66
N GLN A 101 -3.84 10.89 -6.61
CA GLN A 101 -4.54 12.18 -6.53
C GLN A 101 -3.55 13.35 -6.48
N ILE A 102 -2.49 13.25 -5.66
CA ILE A 102 -1.46 14.30 -5.55
C ILE A 102 -0.68 14.48 -6.86
N LEU A 103 -0.30 13.39 -7.54
CA LEU A 103 0.42 13.46 -8.81
C LEU A 103 -0.47 13.82 -10.02
N GLY A 104 -1.78 14.04 -9.82
CA GLY A 104 -2.68 14.47 -10.89
C GLY A 104 -2.97 13.39 -11.95
N PHE A 105 -2.77 12.10 -11.64
CA PHE A 105 -3.09 10.98 -12.54
C PHE A 105 -4.58 10.58 -12.51
N GLY A 106 -5.43 11.32 -11.79
CA GLY A 106 -6.88 11.15 -11.80
C GLY A 106 -7.53 11.93 -12.95
N ALA A 107 -7.87 11.22 -14.04
CA ALA A 107 -8.79 11.58 -15.12
C ALA A 107 -8.68 13.00 -15.72
N GLY A 108 -8.10 13.08 -16.91
CA GLY A 108 -8.29 14.23 -17.80
C GLY A 108 -9.77 14.38 -18.21
N GLY A 109 -10.33 15.56 -17.98
CA GLY A 109 -11.64 15.96 -18.51
C GLY A 109 -12.40 16.92 -17.58
N ASN A 110 -12.10 18.21 -17.70
CA ASN A 110 -12.92 19.30 -17.15
C ASN A 110 -13.08 19.38 -15.62
N ALA A 111 -11.98 19.66 -14.92
CA ALA A 111 -12.04 20.43 -13.69
C ALA A 111 -10.96 21.50 -13.80
N SER A 112 -11.41 22.76 -13.73
CA SER A 112 -10.61 23.98 -13.65
C SER A 112 -9.21 23.71 -13.10
N ASN A 113 -8.22 23.95 -13.95
CA ASN A 113 -6.81 24.11 -13.64
C ASN A 113 -6.67 25.26 -12.63
N LYS A 114 -7.07 25.04 -11.37
CA LYS A 114 -6.54 25.83 -10.27
C LYS A 114 -5.15 25.27 -10.06
N PRO A 115 -4.10 26.08 -10.29
CA PRO A 115 -2.77 25.69 -9.87
C PRO A 115 -2.88 25.21 -8.42
N ILE A 116 -2.09 24.21 -8.04
CA ILE A 116 -1.54 24.22 -6.70
C ILE A 116 -1.08 25.65 -6.53
N GLU A 117 -1.75 26.45 -5.69
CA GLU A 117 -1.25 27.76 -5.36
C GLU A 117 0.12 27.44 -4.77
N ALA A 118 1.16 27.56 -5.60
CA ALA A 118 2.48 27.90 -5.14
C ALA A 118 2.20 29.08 -4.25
N ALA A 119 2.13 28.83 -2.94
CA ALA A 119 1.64 29.76 -1.95
C ALA A 119 2.16 31.11 -2.36
N SER A 120 1.25 32.00 -2.83
CA SER A 120 1.59 33.15 -3.66
C SER A 120 2.82 33.79 -3.03
N VAL A 121 4.00 33.60 -3.66
CA VAL A 121 5.27 33.89 -2.96
C VAL A 121 5.21 35.36 -2.64
N ASN A 122 5.02 35.67 -1.35
CA ASN A 122 4.79 37.03 -0.91
C ASN A 122 6.13 37.73 -1.00
N ASP A 123 6.33 38.46 -2.09
CA ASP A 123 7.60 39.10 -2.39
C ASP A 123 7.90 40.20 -1.36
N LEU A 124 8.77 39.86 -0.41
CA LEU A 124 9.24 40.76 0.63
C LEU A 124 10.32 41.73 0.12
N SER A 125 10.63 41.77 -1.18
CA SER A 125 11.57 42.73 -1.76
C SER A 125 11.21 44.19 -1.46
N ASN A 126 9.93 44.45 -1.15
CA ASN A 126 9.44 45.76 -0.72
C ASN A 126 9.81 46.14 0.73
N LEU A 127 10.28 45.20 1.57
CA LEU A 127 10.85 45.50 2.89
C LEU A 127 12.29 46.02 2.80
N VAL A 128 12.96 45.83 1.67
CA VAL A 128 14.29 46.38 1.42
C VAL A 128 14.14 47.78 0.81
N LYS A 129 14.07 48.80 1.66
CA LYS A 129 14.20 50.19 1.22
C LYS A 129 15.58 50.39 0.61
N ARG A 130 15.67 50.47 -0.72
CA ARG A 130 16.88 50.94 -1.39
C ARG A 130 17.03 52.42 -1.07
N LYS A 131 18.16 52.78 -0.45
CA LYS A 131 18.56 54.17 -0.26
C LYS A 131 18.67 54.82 -1.64
N ALA A 132 17.78 55.77 -1.94
CA ALA A 132 17.82 56.50 -3.20
C ALA A 132 19.19 57.19 -3.35
N LYS A 133 19.83 56.98 -4.49
CA LYS A 133 20.96 57.80 -4.92
C LYS A 133 20.34 59.06 -5.54
N GLU A 134 20.51 60.20 -4.88
CA GLU A 134 20.14 61.52 -5.40
C GLU A 134 20.70 61.68 -6.82
N SER A 135 19.81 61.75 -7.81
CA SER A 135 20.13 62.19 -9.16
C SER A 135 19.97 63.70 -9.19
N ALA A 136 21.09 64.41 -9.02
CA ALA A 136 21.18 65.84 -9.25
C ALA A 136 20.93 66.16 -10.73
N LYS A 137 19.77 66.74 -11.04
CA LYS A 137 19.54 67.56 -12.23
C LYS A 137 18.44 68.58 -11.95
N ASP A 138 18.86 69.76 -11.48
CA ASP A 138 18.17 71.02 -11.76
C ASP A 138 19.14 72.18 -11.48
N ALA A 139 19.70 72.75 -12.54
CA ALA A 139 20.22 74.11 -12.54
C ALA A 139 20.42 74.61 -13.99
N ILE A 140 20.08 75.89 -14.18
CA ILE A 140 20.38 76.82 -15.30
C ILE A 140 19.26 76.90 -16.35
N GLU A 141 18.21 77.71 -16.13
CA GLU A 141 18.08 79.18 -16.34
C GLU A 141 17.96 79.67 -17.80
N LYS A 142 16.76 80.23 -18.06
CA LYS A 142 16.32 81.27 -19.02
C LYS A 142 17.38 81.94 -19.91
N LYS A 143 17.10 82.02 -21.23
CA LYS A 143 17.23 83.24 -22.07
C LYS A 143 16.20 83.27 -23.23
N PRO A 144 15.79 84.47 -23.73
CA PRO A 144 14.54 84.70 -24.46
C PRO A 144 14.67 84.67 -25.99
N LYS A 145 13.50 84.65 -26.67
CA LYS A 145 13.30 84.75 -28.13
C LYS A 145 13.80 86.08 -28.71
N LEU A 146 14.32 86.04 -29.93
CA LEU A 146 14.53 87.19 -30.81
C LEU A 146 13.89 86.90 -32.17
N GLU A 147 13.12 87.88 -32.65
CA GLU A 147 12.88 88.16 -34.08
C GLU A 147 14.17 88.67 -34.75
#